data_AF-A0A1F9C3N6-F1
#
_entry.id   AF-A0A1F9C3N6-F1
#
_cell.length_a   1.000
_cell.length_b   1.000
_cell.length_c   1.000
_cell.angle_alpha   90.00
_cell.angle_beta   90.00
_cell.angle_gamma   90.00
#
_symmetry.space_group_name_H-M   'P 1'
#
loop_
_entity.id
_entity.type
_entity.pdbx_description
1 polymer ?
#
loop_
_entity_poly.entity_id
_entity_poly.type
_entity_poly.pdbx_seq_one_letter_code
_entity_poly.pdbx_strand_id
1 'polypeptide(L)'
;MIQNKLILLIIFICMGVILSFNPAFAQTQKDILDIRERLIRLEEGQKALNQRIDDLDKRLGVRIDGLEKRMDYLVNLIYVVLAGMFTLVGFVLWDRRSALAPAIRRTRDIEEREEKLERAIKEFALKNPDMKEILKSLGLI
;
A
#
# COMPACT_ATOMS: atom_id res chain seq x y z
N MET A 1 55.36 -63.58 57.96
CA MET A 1 54.05 -62.90 57.75
C MET A 1 54.19 -61.43 57.33
N ILE A 2 55.15 -60.67 57.88
CA ILE A 2 55.34 -59.23 57.58
C ILE A 2 55.83 -58.95 56.15
N GLN A 3 56.75 -59.76 55.61
CA GLN A 3 57.29 -59.59 54.26
C GLN A 3 56.22 -59.70 53.16
N ASN A 4 55.33 -60.71 53.23
CA ASN A 4 54.24 -60.85 52.25
C ASN A 4 53.25 -59.68 52.31
N LYS A 5 53.00 -59.08 53.48
CA LYS A 5 52.14 -57.89 53.62
C LYS A 5 52.78 -56.65 52.97
N LEU A 6 54.09 -56.48 53.09
CA LEU A 6 54.81 -55.38 52.46
C LEU A 6 54.78 -55.47 50.93
N ILE A 7 54.98 -56.67 50.39
CA ILE A 7 54.92 -56.94 48.94
C ILE A 7 53.53 -56.63 48.39
N LEU A 8 52.47 -57.03 49.09
CA LEU A 8 51.09 -56.79 48.68
C LEU A 8 50.74 -55.30 48.67
N LEU A 9 51.26 -54.54 49.64
CA LEU A 9 51.09 -53.09 49.71
C LEU A 9 51.83 -52.37 48.57
N ILE A 10 53.04 -52.80 48.21
CA ILE A 10 53.79 -52.26 47.07
C ILE A 10 53.06 -52.55 45.75
N ILE A 11 52.52 -53.76 45.57
CA ILE A 11 51.74 -54.12 44.38
C ILE A 11 50.48 -53.26 44.28
N PHE A 12 49.79 -53.00 45.39
CA PHE A 12 48.60 -52.16 45.40
C PHE A 12 48.92 -50.70 45.02
N ILE A 13 50.02 -50.14 45.53
CA ILE A 13 50.48 -48.80 45.17
C ILE A 13 50.89 -48.74 43.69
N CYS A 14 51.66 -49.72 43.20
CA CYS A 14 52.03 -49.80 41.79
C CYS A 14 50.81 -49.92 40.87
N MET A 15 49.81 -50.72 41.24
CA MET A 15 48.56 -50.86 40.48
C MET A 15 47.78 -49.53 40.41
N GLY A 16 47.73 -48.78 41.52
CA GLY A 16 47.11 -47.45 41.57
C GLY A 16 47.80 -46.40 40.69
N VAL A 17 49.14 -46.46 40.61
CA VAL A 17 49.93 -45.59 39.73
C VAL A 17 49.70 -45.94 38.25
N ILE A 18 49.69 -47.23 37.90
CA ILE A 18 49.45 -47.68 36.52
C ILE A 18 48.04 -47.28 36.04
N LEU A 19 47.04 -47.34 36.91
CA LEU A 19 45.67 -46.89 36.59
C LEU A 19 45.57 -45.36 36.37
N SER A 20 46.43 -44.59 37.02
CA SER A 20 46.47 -43.12 36.92
C SER A 20 47.16 -42.64 35.64
N PHE A 21 48.07 -43.45 35.07
CA PHE A 21 48.76 -43.20 33.81
C PHE A 21 47.99 -43.71 32.59
N ASN A 22 46.65 -43.70 32.63
CA ASN A 22 45.86 -44.07 31.45
C ASN A 22 45.85 -42.91 30.43
N PRO A 23 46.50 -43.05 29.25
CA PRO A 23 46.59 -41.99 28.25
C PRO A 23 45.21 -41.56 27.71
N ALA A 24 44.18 -42.38 27.87
CA ALA A 24 42.81 -42.04 27.51
C ALA A 24 42.26 -40.82 28.26
N PHE A 25 42.65 -40.61 29.53
CA PHE A 25 42.18 -39.46 30.31
C PHE A 25 42.79 -38.14 29.82
N ALA A 26 44.08 -38.16 29.43
CA ALA A 26 44.76 -37.00 28.86
C ALA A 26 44.18 -36.62 27.48
N GLN A 27 43.83 -37.62 26.66
CA GLN A 27 43.20 -37.40 25.36
C GLN A 27 41.80 -36.77 25.52
N THR A 28 40.97 -37.29 26.43
CA THR A 28 39.63 -36.72 26.71
C THR A 28 39.71 -35.26 27.15
N GLN A 29 40.70 -34.89 27.96
CA GLN A 29 40.86 -33.51 28.42
C GLN A 29 41.26 -32.56 27.27
N LYS A 30 42.10 -33.03 26.34
CA LYS A 30 42.48 -32.29 25.13
C LYS A 30 41.30 -32.11 24.18
N ASP A 31 40.48 -33.14 24.01
CA ASP A 31 39.30 -33.09 23.15
C ASP A 31 38.25 -32.10 23.69
N ILE A 32 38.06 -32.05 25.02
CA ILE A 32 37.20 -31.04 25.67
C ILE A 32 37.70 -29.61 25.40
N LEU A 33 39.02 -29.40 25.43
CA LEU A 33 39.61 -28.09 25.17
C LEU A 33 39.42 -27.66 23.70
N ASP A 34 39.62 -28.57 22.74
CA ASP A 34 39.38 -28.31 21.31
C ASP A 34 37.89 -28.01 21.04
N ILE A 35 36.98 -28.78 21.66
CA ILE A 35 35.54 -28.51 21.56
C ILE A 35 35.19 -27.13 22.12
N ARG A 36 35.76 -26.74 23.26
CA ARG A 36 35.53 -25.43 23.86
C ARG A 36 36.01 -24.29 22.96
N GLU A 37 37.19 -24.43 22.35
CA GLU A 37 37.72 -23.43 21.44
C GLU A 37 36.85 -23.30 20.18
N ARG A 38 36.38 -24.43 19.63
CA ARG A 38 35.43 -24.42 18.51
C ARG A 38 34.11 -23.75 18.87
N LEU A 39 33.59 -24.01 20.08
CA LEU A 39 32.36 -23.36 20.56
C LEU A 39 32.51 -21.85 20.69
N ILE A 40 33.65 -21.37 21.22
CA ILE A 40 33.94 -19.93 21.32
C ILE A 40 33.96 -19.29 19.93
N ARG A 41 34.68 -19.88 18.97
CA ARG A 41 34.70 -19.39 17.58
C ARG A 41 33.32 -19.40 16.93
N LEU A 42 32.50 -20.40 17.25
CA LEU A 42 31.13 -20.49 16.75
C LEU A 42 30.23 -19.42 17.35
N GLU A 43 30.36 -19.14 18.65
CA GLU A 43 29.63 -18.08 19.35
C GLU A 43 30.02 -16.69 18.83
N GLU A 44 31.31 -16.46 18.58
CA GLU A 44 31.80 -15.24 17.93
C GLU A 44 31.23 -15.09 16.50
N GLY A 45 31.22 -16.20 15.74
CA GLY A 45 30.60 -16.24 14.41
C GLY A 45 29.10 -15.91 14.44
N GLN A 46 28.37 -16.46 15.42
CA GLN A 46 26.95 -16.15 15.62
C GLN A 46 26.73 -14.68 16.02
N LYS A 47 27.55 -14.12 16.90
CA LYS A 47 27.48 -12.69 17.26
C LYS A 47 27.72 -11.79 16.06
N ALA A 48 28.72 -12.10 15.24
CA ALA A 48 29.00 -11.36 14.02
C ALA A 48 27.85 -11.45 12.99
N LEU A 49 27.21 -12.62 12.87
CA LEU A 49 26.02 -12.79 12.03
C LEU A 49 24.83 -12.00 12.56
N ASN A 50 24.55 -12.05 13.86
CA ASN A 50 23.47 -11.27 14.47
C ASN A 50 23.66 -9.77 14.25
N GLN A 51 24.89 -9.25 14.42
CA GLN A 51 25.18 -7.84 14.12
C GLN A 51 24.91 -7.48 12.66
N ARG A 52 25.27 -8.35 11.72
CA ARG A 52 24.97 -8.14 10.29
C ARG A 52 23.48 -8.16 10.00
N ILE A 53 22.74 -9.06 10.66
CA ILE A 53 21.28 -9.14 10.52
C ILE A 53 20.65 -7.85 11.06
N ASP A 54 21.03 -7.40 12.25
CA ASP A 54 20.52 -6.15 12.86
C ASP A 54 20.82 -4.93 11.98
N ASP A 55 22.03 -4.85 11.41
CA ASP A 55 22.40 -3.77 10.49
C ASP A 55 21.62 -3.82 9.17
N LEU A 56 21.35 -5.01 8.64
CA LEU A 56 20.52 -5.19 7.46
C LEU A 56 19.07 -4.80 7.75
N ASP A 57 18.53 -5.21 8.91
CA ASP A 57 17.17 -4.91 9.32
C ASP A 57 16.97 -3.39 9.48
N LYS A 58 17.91 -2.69 10.12
CA LYS A 58 17.91 -1.22 10.20
C LYS A 58 17.93 -0.57 8.82
N ARG A 59 18.78 -1.04 7.90
CA ARG A 59 18.88 -0.49 6.54
C ARG A 59 17.61 -0.72 5.74
N LEU A 60 16.97 -1.88 5.91
CA LEU A 60 15.71 -2.20 5.26
C LEU A 60 14.57 -1.38 5.85
N GLY A 61 14.46 -1.26 7.17
CA GLY A 61 13.48 -0.42 7.85
C GLY A 61 13.53 1.03 7.35
N VAL A 62 14.71 1.66 7.34
CA VAL A 62 14.87 3.04 6.84
C VAL A 62 14.43 3.19 5.37
N ARG A 63 14.70 2.18 4.52
CA ARG A 63 14.27 2.21 3.12
C ARG A 63 12.75 2.06 2.99
N ILE A 64 12.16 1.16 3.76
CA ILE A 64 10.71 0.93 3.77
C ILE A 64 9.98 2.18 4.27
N ASP A 65 10.40 2.77 5.39
CA ASP A 65 9.83 4.02 5.92
C ASP A 65 9.92 5.17 4.90
N GLY A 66 11.05 5.25 4.19
CA GLY A 66 11.24 6.22 3.12
C GLY A 66 10.32 6.01 1.92
N LEU A 67 9.98 4.76 1.61
CA LEU A 67 9.02 4.42 0.56
C LEU A 67 7.58 4.68 1.01
N GLU A 68 7.23 4.34 2.24
CA GLU A 68 5.89 4.57 2.82
C GLU A 68 5.54 6.06 2.77
N LYS A 69 6.44 6.94 3.23
CA LYS A 69 6.24 8.40 3.14
C LYS A 69 6.03 8.91 1.71
N ARG A 70 6.73 8.32 0.74
CA ARG A 70 6.56 8.69 -0.68
C ARG A 70 5.22 8.20 -1.21
N MET A 71 4.80 7.00 -0.83
CA MET A 71 3.50 6.45 -1.19
C MET A 71 2.36 7.26 -0.59
N ASP A 72 2.46 7.64 0.69
CA ASP A 72 1.50 8.51 1.35
C ASP A 72 1.37 9.86 0.64
N TYR A 73 2.51 10.46 0.25
CA TYR A 73 2.51 11.71 -0.51
C TYR A 73 1.82 11.55 -1.88
N LEU A 74 2.10 10.47 -2.61
CA LEU A 74 1.48 10.19 -3.91
C LEU A 74 -0.02 9.94 -3.78
N VAL A 75 -0.44 9.16 -2.79
CA VAL A 75 -1.84 8.87 -2.49
C VAL A 75 -2.57 10.16 -2.11
N ASN A 76 -1.97 10.99 -1.27
CA ASN A 76 -2.52 12.31 -0.92
C ASN A 76 -2.67 13.21 -2.15
N LEU A 77 -1.66 13.26 -3.03
CA LEU A 77 -1.76 13.98 -4.30
C LEU A 77 -2.93 13.50 -5.16
N ILE A 78 -3.12 12.19 -5.29
CA ILE A 78 -4.26 11.60 -6.03
C ILE A 78 -5.57 12.02 -5.38
N TYR A 79 -5.68 12.00 -4.04
CA TYR A 79 -6.88 12.46 -3.35
C TYR A 79 -7.17 13.95 -3.59
N VAL A 80 -6.14 14.81 -3.58
CA VAL A 80 -6.30 16.24 -3.88
C VAL A 80 -6.78 16.44 -5.32
N VAL A 81 -6.19 15.73 -6.28
CA VAL A 81 -6.58 15.82 -7.70
C VAL A 81 -8.01 15.33 -7.88
N LEU A 82 -8.39 14.19 -7.29
CA LEU A 82 -9.74 13.66 -7.36
C LEU A 82 -10.75 14.61 -6.71
N ALA A 83 -10.44 15.14 -5.53
CA ALA A 83 -11.28 16.14 -4.86
C ALA A 83 -11.49 17.37 -5.77
N GLY A 84 -10.42 17.88 -6.38
CA GLY A 84 -10.48 18.98 -7.35
C GLY A 84 -11.37 18.64 -8.55
N MET A 85 -11.25 17.43 -9.12
CA MET A 85 -12.12 16.98 -10.21
C MET A 85 -13.59 16.90 -9.79
N PHE A 86 -13.89 16.33 -8.62
CA PHE A 86 -15.25 16.27 -8.08
C PHE A 86 -15.82 17.66 -7.81
N THR A 87 -15.01 18.59 -7.29
CA THR A 87 -15.41 19.99 -7.12
C THR A 87 -15.73 20.64 -8.46
N LEU A 88 -14.90 20.44 -9.50
CA LEU A 88 -15.15 20.98 -10.83
C LEU A 88 -16.41 20.39 -11.47
N VAL A 89 -16.59 19.07 -11.41
CA VAL A 89 -17.79 18.40 -11.94
C VAL A 89 -19.04 18.86 -11.19
N GLY A 90 -18.98 18.94 -9.86
CA GLY A 90 -20.06 19.47 -9.04
C GLY A 90 -20.38 20.93 -9.37
N PHE A 91 -19.36 21.76 -9.56
CA PHE A 91 -19.49 23.16 -9.95
C PHE A 91 -20.09 23.32 -11.36
N VAL A 92 -19.64 22.54 -12.34
CA VAL A 92 -20.16 22.58 -13.72
C VAL A 92 -21.61 22.09 -13.79
N LEU A 93 -21.96 21.04 -13.04
CA LEU A 93 -23.35 20.57 -12.95
C LEU A 93 -24.26 21.61 -12.28
N TRP A 94 -23.73 22.38 -11.33
CA TRP A 94 -24.44 23.52 -10.73
C TRP A 94 -24.58 24.69 -11.72
N ASP A 95 -23.50 25.08 -12.40
CA ASP A 95 -23.47 26.16 -13.39
C ASP A 95 -24.48 25.92 -14.52
N ARG A 96 -24.59 24.69 -15.04
CA ARG A 96 -25.59 24.33 -16.06
C ARG A 96 -27.03 24.58 -15.60
N ARG A 97 -27.39 24.31 -14.33
CA ARG A 97 -28.74 24.61 -13.80
C ARG A 97 -28.97 26.12 -13.65
N SER A 98 -27.95 26.88 -13.31
CA SER A 98 -28.04 28.34 -13.14
C SER A 98 -28.04 29.10 -14.48
N ALA A 99 -27.30 28.62 -15.48
CA ALA A 99 -27.13 29.27 -16.78
C ALA A 99 -28.21 28.90 -17.83
N LEU A 100 -28.85 27.72 -17.74
CA LEU A 100 -29.96 27.35 -18.64
C LEU A 100 -31.31 27.95 -18.27
N ALA A 101 -31.46 28.47 -17.05
CA ALA A 101 -32.69 29.12 -16.61
C ALA A 101 -33.14 30.29 -17.52
N PRO A 102 -32.27 31.21 -17.97
CA PRO A 102 -32.67 32.25 -18.94
C PRO A 102 -32.89 31.73 -20.36
N ALA A 103 -32.19 30.68 -20.79
CA ALA A 103 -32.33 30.12 -22.14
C ALA A 103 -33.69 29.42 -22.34
N ILE A 104 -34.15 28.67 -21.33
CA ILE A 104 -35.46 27.99 -21.34
C ILE A 104 -36.63 29.00 -21.28
N ARG A 105 -36.43 30.14 -20.59
CA ARG A 105 -37.45 31.21 -20.57
C ARG A 105 -37.62 31.88 -21.93
N ARG A 106 -36.51 32.13 -22.66
CA ARG A 106 -36.59 32.77 -23.98
C ARG A 106 -37.28 31.90 -25.03
N THR A 107 -37.14 30.58 -25.00
CA THR A 107 -37.89 29.69 -25.89
C THR A 107 -39.39 29.70 -25.59
N ARG A 108 -39.76 29.66 -24.30
CA ARG A 108 -41.18 29.78 -23.89
C ARG A 108 -41.84 31.08 -24.33
N ASP A 109 -41.13 32.21 -24.21
CA ASP A 109 -41.67 33.52 -24.58
C ASP A 109 -41.86 33.67 -26.11
N ILE A 110 -41.08 32.96 -26.92
CA ILE A 110 -41.23 32.93 -28.38
C ILE A 110 -42.43 32.06 -28.76
N GLU A 111 -42.59 30.90 -28.14
CA GLU A 111 -43.69 29.96 -28.40
C GLU A 111 -45.07 30.57 -28.05
N GLU A 112 -45.18 31.30 -26.93
CA GLU A 112 -46.42 32.03 -26.60
C GLU A 112 -46.75 33.17 -27.57
N ARG A 113 -45.74 33.77 -28.21
CA ARG A 113 -45.94 34.82 -29.23
C ARG A 113 -46.38 34.21 -30.55
N GLU A 114 -45.81 33.07 -30.94
CA GLU A 114 -46.23 32.33 -32.14
C GLU A 114 -47.68 31.85 -32.01
N GLU A 115 -48.08 31.25 -30.88
CA GLU A 115 -49.47 30.84 -30.68
C GLU A 115 -50.47 32.02 -30.79
N LYS A 116 -50.12 33.20 -30.25
CA LYS A 116 -50.98 34.39 -30.34
C LYS A 116 -51.03 34.93 -31.77
N LEU A 117 -49.91 34.90 -32.49
CA LEU A 117 -49.85 35.29 -33.89
C LEU A 117 -50.66 34.34 -34.77
N GLU A 118 -50.54 33.03 -34.57
CA GLU A 118 -51.33 32.03 -35.29
C GLU A 118 -52.84 32.21 -35.05
N ARG A 119 -53.26 32.41 -33.80
CA ARG A 119 -54.67 32.66 -33.48
C ARG A 119 -55.18 33.94 -34.12
N ALA A 120 -54.40 35.03 -34.06
CA ALA A 120 -54.76 36.29 -34.69
C ALA A 120 -54.87 36.14 -36.22
N ILE A 121 -53.89 35.51 -36.86
CA ILE A 121 -53.88 35.26 -38.31
C ILE A 121 -55.08 34.38 -38.71
N LYS A 122 -55.39 33.34 -37.95
CA LYS A 122 -56.55 32.47 -38.19
C LYS A 122 -57.88 33.20 -38.07
N GLU A 123 -58.01 34.09 -37.09
CA GLU A 123 -59.21 34.92 -36.91
C GLU A 123 -59.34 35.99 -38.00
N PHE A 124 -58.23 36.57 -38.45
CA PHE A 124 -58.20 37.51 -39.57
C PHE A 124 -58.49 36.83 -40.93
N ALA A 125 -58.00 35.60 -41.14
CA ALA A 125 -58.25 34.82 -42.35
C ALA A 125 -59.71 34.36 -42.48
N LEU A 126 -60.39 34.13 -41.35
CA LEU A 126 -61.82 33.82 -41.36
C LEU A 126 -62.70 35.03 -41.69
N LYS A 127 -62.22 36.25 -41.41
CA LYS A 127 -62.96 37.50 -41.66
C LYS A 127 -62.75 38.08 -43.06
N ASN A 128 -61.67 37.73 -43.77
CA ASN A 128 -61.35 38.26 -45.11
C ASN A 128 -61.06 37.13 -46.12
N PRO A 129 -61.83 36.99 -47.21
CA PRO A 129 -61.63 35.96 -48.24
C PRO A 129 -60.24 36.00 -48.89
N ASP A 130 -59.72 37.21 -49.14
CA ASP A 130 -58.44 37.41 -49.85
C ASP A 130 -57.22 37.00 -49.00
N MET A 131 -57.30 37.16 -47.67
CA MET A 131 -56.24 36.73 -46.74
C MET A 131 -56.14 35.21 -46.62
N LYS A 132 -57.25 34.49 -46.81
CA LYS A 132 -57.29 33.03 -46.77
C LYS A 132 -56.54 32.41 -47.95
N GLU A 133 -56.62 33.03 -49.14
CA GLU A 133 -55.85 32.59 -50.31
C GLU A 133 -54.35 32.83 -50.14
N ILE A 134 -53.95 33.94 -49.52
CA ILE A 134 -52.54 34.26 -49.24
C ILE A 134 -51.94 33.29 -48.21
N LEU A 135 -52.70 32.91 -47.18
CA LEU A 135 -52.23 31.92 -46.21
C LEU A 135 -52.09 30.51 -46.79
N LYS A 136 -52.98 30.16 -47.74
CA LYS A 136 -52.95 28.90 -48.47
C LYS A 136 -51.78 28.83 -49.46
N SER A 137 -51.40 29.95 -50.08
CA SER A 137 -50.22 30.01 -50.96
C SER A 137 -48.90 30.01 -50.21
N LEU A 138 -48.89 30.47 -48.95
CA LEU A 138 -47.73 30.45 -48.05
C LEU A 138 -47.57 29.14 -47.26
N GLY A 139 -48.47 28.15 -47.41
CA GLY A 139 -48.34 26.82 -46.82
C GLY A 139 -48.58 26.76 -45.30
N LEU A 140 -49.21 27.77 -44.72
CA LEU A 140 -49.52 27.87 -43.28
C LEU A 140 -50.90 27.25 -42.93
N ILE A 141 -51.64 26.74 -43.91
CA ILE A 141 -52.90 25.97 -43.77
C ILE A 141 -53.00 24.94 -44.89
#